data_AF-A0A5N5NH80-F1
#
_entry.id   AF-A0A5N5NH80-F1
#
_cell.length_a   1.000
_cell.length_b   1.000
_cell.length_c   1.000
_cell.angle_alpha   90.00
_cell.angle_beta   90.00
_cell.angle_gamma   90.00
#
_symmetry.space_group_name_H-M   'P 1'
#
loop_
_entity.id
_entity.type
_entity.pdbx_description
1 polymer ?
#
loop_
_entity_poly.entity_id
_entity_poly.type
_entity_poly.pdbx_seq_one_letter_code
_entity_poly.pdbx_strand_id
1 'polypeptide(L)'
;MASNPPAKCCTIGVKHEGTPSGKSVKVGQHEAYLATPPEGKAHKDTAILYLPDVLGIWQNAQLIADQFAANGYLTLVPDLFNGDPIPVNGLGGMDIMTWLKEGSDGKHPHTKEVVDPIVVEAIKVLKEEYGVKKIGAVGYCFGGKVLFPLPSPSPSSPAPLNPVPPSNLPYTNLPPPQQYVVRHYKDGIQVGFVAHPSFVEEDELAAITGPLSIAAAETDQIFPAEKRHKSEVILKDTKLPYQINLYSGVSHGFAVRCDLSDKVQKWAKEQAFNQAVAWFDQHLV
;
A
#
# COMPACT_ATOMS: atom_id res chain seq x y z
N MET A 1 16.38 -3.14 4.35
CA MET A 1 14.98 -2.73 4.62
C MET A 1 14.76 -1.32 4.13
N ALA A 2 13.78 -1.10 3.26
CA ALA A 2 13.43 0.20 2.72
C ALA A 2 12.15 0.83 3.33
N SER A 3 11.50 0.23 4.34
CA SER A 3 10.69 0.96 5.37
C SER A 3 10.55 0.13 6.68
N ASN A 4 10.03 0.69 7.79
CA ASN A 4 9.85 0.08 9.12
C ASN A 4 8.45 -0.58 9.26
N PRO A 5 8.20 -1.35 10.34
CA PRO A 5 6.89 -1.97 10.60
C PRO A 5 5.76 -0.97 10.92
N PRO A 6 4.47 -1.37 10.86
CA PRO A 6 3.31 -0.54 11.10
C PRO A 6 3.30 -0.19 12.59
N ALA A 7 2.87 1.02 12.89
CA ALA A 7 2.83 1.53 14.25
C ALA A 7 1.46 2.16 14.53
N LYS A 8 1.32 2.79 15.70
CA LYS A 8 0.09 3.53 16.07
C LYS A 8 -0.32 4.57 15.01
N CYS A 9 0.63 5.12 14.25
CA CYS A 9 0.34 6.01 13.13
C CYS A 9 -0.39 5.33 11.95
N CYS A 10 -0.52 3.99 11.92
CA CYS A 10 -1.26 3.23 10.91
C CYS A 10 -2.77 3.15 11.17
N THR A 11 -3.23 3.47 12.38
CA THR A 11 -4.64 3.30 12.78
C THR A 11 -5.37 4.61 13.12
N ILE A 12 -4.65 5.72 13.23
CA ILE A 12 -5.22 7.05 13.46
C ILE A 12 -5.60 7.69 12.12
N GLY A 13 -6.83 8.16 11.96
CA GLY A 13 -7.21 8.86 10.73
C GLY A 13 -8.43 9.76 10.86
N VAL A 14 -8.48 10.79 10.02
CA VAL A 14 -9.63 11.68 9.87
C VAL A 14 -10.49 11.19 8.71
N LYS A 15 -11.76 11.00 8.99
CA LYS A 15 -12.76 10.65 7.98
C LYS A 15 -13.00 11.86 7.07
N HIS A 16 -12.92 11.67 5.77
CA HIS A 16 -13.17 12.72 4.77
C HIS A 16 -14.67 12.83 4.48
N GLU A 17 -15.13 14.04 4.16
CA GLU A 17 -16.51 14.31 3.77
C GLU A 17 -16.75 13.98 2.29
N GLY A 18 -17.99 13.65 1.94
CA GLY A 18 -18.39 13.25 0.59
C GLY A 18 -19.24 11.98 0.59
N THR A 19 -19.91 11.72 -0.53
CA THR A 19 -20.73 10.52 -0.74
C THR A 19 -20.06 9.64 -1.80
N PRO A 20 -19.58 8.44 -1.43
CA PRO A 20 -19.14 7.44 -2.39
C PRO A 20 -20.20 7.16 -3.47
N SER A 21 -19.76 7.04 -4.71
CA SER A 21 -20.60 6.98 -5.93
C SER A 21 -20.42 5.68 -6.72
N GLY A 22 -19.39 4.91 -6.41
CA GLY A 22 -19.19 3.55 -6.90
C GLY A 22 -20.16 2.55 -6.26
N LYS A 23 -19.92 1.27 -6.54
CA LYS A 23 -20.81 0.16 -6.14
C LYS A 23 -20.04 -1.00 -5.53
N SER A 24 -20.67 -1.72 -4.62
CA SER A 24 -20.18 -3.02 -4.17
C SER A 24 -20.29 -4.05 -5.29
N VAL A 25 -19.21 -4.79 -5.50
CA VAL A 25 -19.10 -5.92 -6.44
C VAL A 25 -18.36 -7.07 -5.76
N LYS A 26 -18.21 -8.19 -6.47
CA LYS A 26 -17.46 -9.36 -5.98
C LYS A 26 -16.15 -9.52 -6.73
N VAL A 27 -15.13 -10.01 -6.02
CA VAL A 27 -13.90 -10.58 -6.56
C VAL A 27 -13.82 -12.01 -6.02
N GLY A 28 -14.25 -12.97 -6.83
CA GLY A 28 -14.50 -14.34 -6.35
C GLY A 28 -15.52 -14.34 -5.20
N GLN A 29 -15.10 -14.79 -4.02
CA GLN A 29 -15.93 -14.77 -2.81
C GLN A 29 -15.87 -13.44 -2.03
N HIS A 30 -14.85 -12.62 -2.28
CA HIS A 30 -14.56 -11.42 -1.50
C HIS A 30 -15.36 -10.21 -2.01
N GLU A 31 -15.70 -9.31 -1.10
CA GLU A 31 -16.30 -8.02 -1.45
C GLU A 31 -15.26 -7.13 -2.15
N ALA A 32 -15.74 -6.21 -2.98
CA ALA A 32 -14.93 -5.17 -3.57
C ALA A 32 -15.77 -3.92 -3.84
N TYR A 33 -15.12 -2.77 -3.95
CA TYR A 33 -15.75 -1.53 -4.39
C TYR A 33 -15.27 -1.17 -5.78
N LEU A 34 -16.20 -0.91 -6.68
CA LEU A 34 -15.91 -0.53 -8.07
C LEU A 34 -16.38 0.91 -8.32
N ALA A 35 -15.43 1.79 -8.60
CA ALA A 35 -15.69 3.13 -9.12
C ALA A 35 -15.54 3.13 -10.64
N THR A 36 -16.56 3.59 -11.35
CA THR A 36 -16.61 3.59 -12.82
C THR A 36 -16.48 5.02 -13.35
N PRO A 37 -15.67 5.28 -14.39
CA PRO A 37 -15.55 6.61 -14.95
C PRO A 37 -16.88 7.14 -15.48
N PRO A 38 -17.08 8.47 -15.46
CA PRO A 38 -18.21 9.08 -16.15
C PRO A 38 -18.21 8.73 -17.64
N GLU A 39 -19.40 8.73 -18.24
CA GLU A 39 -19.57 8.45 -19.67
C GLU A 39 -18.67 9.37 -20.52
N GLY A 40 -18.00 8.77 -21.51
CA GLY A 40 -17.10 9.49 -22.42
C GLY A 40 -15.74 9.89 -21.85
N LYS A 41 -15.44 9.61 -20.57
CA LYS A 41 -14.14 9.90 -19.94
C LYS A 41 -13.23 8.70 -19.74
N ALA A 42 -13.72 7.49 -19.96
CA ALA A 42 -12.97 6.27 -19.66
C ALA A 42 -11.68 6.14 -20.51
N HIS A 43 -10.55 5.90 -19.85
CA HIS A 43 -9.35 5.42 -20.50
C HIS A 43 -9.58 4.01 -21.04
N LYS A 44 -9.40 3.84 -22.35
CA LYS A 44 -9.72 2.59 -23.05
C LYS A 44 -8.93 1.42 -22.47
N ASP A 45 -9.64 0.32 -22.19
CA ASP A 45 -9.10 -0.94 -21.70
C ASP A 45 -8.16 -0.78 -20.48
N THR A 46 -8.35 0.26 -19.65
CA THR A 46 -7.44 0.65 -18.56
C THR A 46 -8.14 0.66 -17.20
N ALA A 47 -7.50 0.11 -16.18
CA ALA A 47 -7.98 0.17 -14.80
C ALA A 47 -6.86 0.43 -13.79
N ILE A 48 -7.27 0.94 -12.63
CA ILE A 48 -6.45 1.04 -11.43
C ILE A 48 -6.94 0.00 -10.42
N LEU A 49 -6.03 -0.87 -10.00
CA LEU A 49 -6.21 -1.72 -8.84
C LEU A 49 -5.79 -0.94 -7.59
N TYR A 50 -6.75 -0.57 -6.76
CA TYR A 50 -6.50 0.16 -5.52
C TYR A 50 -6.34 -0.84 -4.38
N LEU A 51 -5.13 -0.94 -3.83
CA LEU A 51 -4.86 -1.75 -2.65
C LEU A 51 -4.96 -0.85 -1.40
N PRO A 52 -5.94 -1.09 -0.51
CA PRO A 52 -6.21 -0.22 0.63
C PRO A 52 -5.19 -0.36 1.77
N ASP A 53 -5.21 0.61 2.68
CA ASP A 53 -4.54 0.48 3.97
C ASP A 53 -5.31 -0.49 4.89
N VAL A 54 -4.86 -0.67 6.13
CA VAL A 54 -5.45 -1.61 7.11
C VAL A 54 -6.93 -1.34 7.42
N LEU A 55 -7.47 -0.19 7.00
CA LEU A 55 -8.89 0.15 7.16
C LEU A 55 -9.78 -0.44 6.04
N GLY A 56 -9.19 -1.08 5.03
CA GLY A 56 -9.91 -1.79 3.98
C GLY A 56 -10.79 -0.87 3.11
N ILE A 57 -12.00 -1.32 2.77
CA ILE A 57 -12.97 -0.58 1.96
C ILE A 57 -13.73 0.46 2.80
N TRP A 58 -13.00 1.36 3.44
CA TRP A 58 -13.58 2.45 4.22
C TRP A 58 -13.85 3.71 3.38
N GLN A 59 -14.57 4.68 3.96
CA GLN A 59 -15.06 5.85 3.22
C GLN A 59 -13.96 6.60 2.45
N ASN A 60 -12.79 6.85 3.04
CA ASN A 60 -11.75 7.60 2.32
C ASN A 60 -11.17 6.80 1.15
N ALA A 61 -11.05 5.47 1.26
CA ALA A 61 -10.62 4.62 0.15
C ALA A 61 -11.63 4.67 -1.00
N GLN A 62 -12.92 4.61 -0.69
CA GLN A 62 -14.00 4.73 -1.68
C GLN A 62 -13.98 6.11 -2.36
N LEU A 63 -13.83 7.19 -1.60
CA LEU A 63 -13.75 8.56 -2.15
C LEU A 63 -12.51 8.78 -3.03
N ILE A 64 -11.38 8.15 -2.72
CA ILE A 64 -10.18 8.22 -3.58
C ILE A 64 -10.36 7.39 -4.84
N ALA A 65 -10.97 6.19 -4.75
CA ALA A 65 -11.31 5.39 -5.92
C ALA A 65 -12.25 6.15 -6.88
N ASP A 66 -13.22 6.87 -6.32
CA ASP A 66 -14.11 7.74 -7.10
C ASP A 66 -13.35 8.89 -7.78
N GLN A 67 -12.31 9.45 -7.14
CA GLN A 67 -11.47 10.46 -7.76
C GLN A 67 -10.64 9.88 -8.93
N PHE A 68 -10.12 8.65 -8.83
CA PHE A 68 -9.50 7.98 -9.97
C PHE A 68 -10.50 7.76 -11.11
N ALA A 69 -11.72 7.33 -10.79
CA ALA A 69 -12.81 7.22 -11.77
C ALA A 69 -13.16 8.56 -12.43
N ALA A 70 -13.23 9.65 -11.66
CA ALA A 70 -13.44 11.00 -12.20
C ALA A 70 -12.34 11.43 -13.18
N ASN A 71 -11.13 10.89 -13.04
CA ASN A 71 -9.99 11.08 -13.94
C ASN A 71 -9.92 10.04 -15.08
N GLY A 72 -10.96 9.23 -15.29
CA GLY A 72 -11.05 8.32 -16.44
C GLY A 72 -10.65 6.88 -16.14
N TYR A 73 -10.27 6.54 -14.91
CA TYR A 73 -9.79 5.19 -14.57
C TYR A 73 -10.88 4.32 -13.94
N LEU A 74 -11.21 3.18 -14.56
CA LEU A 74 -11.97 2.14 -13.85
C LEU A 74 -11.17 1.72 -12.62
N THR A 75 -11.74 1.83 -11.42
CA THR A 75 -10.98 1.60 -10.18
C THR A 75 -11.65 0.54 -9.33
N LEU A 76 -10.89 -0.51 -9.01
CA LEU A 76 -11.35 -1.64 -8.19
C LEU A 76 -10.58 -1.66 -6.86
N VAL A 77 -11.31 -1.66 -5.75
CA VAL A 77 -10.80 -1.79 -4.38
C VAL A 77 -11.24 -3.15 -3.82
N PRO A 78 -10.42 -4.21 -3.88
CA PRO A 78 -10.77 -5.49 -3.27
C PRO A 78 -10.70 -5.43 -1.74
N ASP A 79 -11.56 -6.21 -1.08
CA ASP A 79 -11.49 -6.44 0.36
C ASP A 79 -10.35 -7.42 0.67
N LEU A 80 -9.18 -6.84 0.95
CA LEU A 80 -7.97 -7.60 1.27
C LEU A 80 -8.06 -8.36 2.59
N PHE A 81 -9.04 -8.06 3.46
CA PHE A 81 -9.13 -8.61 4.81
C PHE A 81 -10.37 -9.49 5.01
N ASN A 82 -11.11 -9.77 3.94
CA ASN A 82 -12.28 -10.64 3.97
C ASN A 82 -13.27 -10.32 5.11
N GLY A 83 -13.65 -9.05 5.23
CA GLY A 83 -14.57 -8.56 6.24
C GLY A 83 -13.94 -8.23 7.59
N ASP A 84 -12.61 -8.32 7.72
CA ASP A 84 -11.87 -8.05 8.96
C ASP A 84 -10.90 -6.85 8.90
N PRO A 85 -11.32 -5.66 8.40
CA PRO A 85 -10.47 -4.47 8.45
C PRO A 85 -10.34 -3.92 9.88
N ILE A 86 -9.25 -3.20 10.15
CA ILE A 86 -9.10 -2.48 11.42
C ILE A 86 -10.13 -1.34 11.48
N PRO A 87 -10.90 -1.19 12.57
CA PRO A 87 -11.82 -0.07 12.73
C PRO A 87 -11.08 1.27 12.83
N VAL A 88 -11.60 2.29 12.16
CA VAL A 88 -11.07 3.67 12.22
C VAL A 88 -11.06 4.16 13.66
N ASN A 89 -9.91 4.65 14.14
CA ASN A 89 -9.74 5.09 15.53
C ASN A 89 -10.05 3.99 16.57
N GLY A 90 -10.11 2.73 16.15
CA GLY A 90 -10.37 1.57 17.00
C GLY A 90 -9.15 1.18 17.80
N LEU A 91 -9.29 1.33 19.12
CA LEU A 91 -8.38 0.95 20.21
C LEU A 91 -6.91 1.20 19.88
N GLY A 92 -6.42 2.40 20.21
CA GLY A 92 -4.99 2.62 20.42
C GLY A 92 -4.47 1.61 21.45
N GLY A 93 -3.91 0.50 20.95
CA GLY A 93 -3.64 -0.70 21.75
C GLY A 93 -3.78 -2.03 20.99
N MET A 94 -4.38 -2.05 19.79
CA MET A 94 -4.38 -3.25 18.93
C MET A 94 -2.96 -3.60 18.49
N ASP A 95 -2.55 -4.84 18.73
CA ASP A 95 -1.31 -5.39 18.20
C ASP A 95 -1.49 -5.75 16.73
N ILE A 96 -1.06 -4.84 15.85
CA ILE A 96 -1.14 -5.00 14.38
C ILE A 96 -0.43 -6.28 13.95
N MET A 97 0.65 -6.70 14.62
CA MET A 97 1.38 -7.91 14.25
C MET A 97 0.58 -9.17 14.59
N THR A 98 -0.15 -9.17 15.71
CA THR A 98 -1.06 -10.26 16.07
C THR A 98 -2.26 -10.30 15.13
N TRP A 99 -2.89 -9.15 14.85
CA TRP A 99 -3.98 -9.08 13.87
C TRP A 99 -3.55 -9.57 12.48
N LEU A 100 -2.34 -9.25 12.02
CA LEU A 100 -1.83 -9.78 10.76
C LEU A 100 -1.67 -11.31 10.76
N LYS A 101 -1.23 -11.87 11.89
CA LYS A 101 -0.93 -13.31 12.02
C LYS A 101 -2.14 -14.17 12.28
N GLU A 102 -3.18 -13.61 12.88
CA GLU A 102 -4.29 -14.40 13.42
C GLU A 102 -5.67 -13.85 13.01
N GLY A 103 -5.76 -12.63 12.49
CA GLY A 103 -7.03 -11.91 12.31
C GLY A 103 -7.60 -11.41 13.63
N SER A 104 -8.70 -10.66 13.59
CA SER A 104 -9.38 -10.19 14.81
C SER A 104 -10.05 -11.32 15.59
N ASP A 105 -10.32 -12.46 14.95
CA ASP A 105 -10.98 -13.62 15.55
C ASP A 105 -10.04 -14.78 15.89
N GLY A 106 -8.75 -14.62 15.63
CA GLY A 106 -7.73 -15.64 15.87
C GLY A 106 -7.71 -16.78 14.84
N LYS A 107 -8.50 -16.72 13.78
CA LYS A 107 -8.70 -17.82 12.81
C LYS A 107 -8.45 -17.40 11.36
N HIS A 108 -8.56 -16.12 11.04
CA HIS A 108 -8.49 -15.62 9.67
C HIS A 108 -7.30 -14.67 9.50
N PRO A 109 -6.09 -15.20 9.23
CA PRO A 109 -4.88 -14.38 9.16
C PRO A 109 -4.83 -13.52 7.89
N HIS A 110 -4.17 -12.36 7.99
CA HIS A 110 -3.96 -11.40 6.88
C HIS A 110 -2.57 -11.56 6.27
N THR A 111 -2.25 -12.82 5.95
CA THR A 111 -1.00 -13.29 5.37
C THR A 111 -1.01 -13.23 3.83
N LYS A 112 0.13 -13.36 3.16
CA LYS A 112 0.28 -13.52 1.69
C LYS A 112 -0.53 -14.65 1.17
N GLU A 113 -0.47 -15.81 1.84
CA GLU A 113 -1.17 -16.98 1.35
C GLU A 113 -2.68 -16.75 1.34
N VAL A 114 -3.16 -15.82 2.18
CA VAL A 114 -4.57 -15.42 2.22
C VAL A 114 -4.87 -14.25 1.29
N VAL A 115 -4.06 -13.20 1.26
CA VAL A 115 -4.38 -11.95 0.55
C VAL A 115 -3.90 -11.95 -0.91
N ASP A 116 -2.81 -12.64 -1.25
CA ASP A 116 -2.33 -12.68 -2.64
C ASP A 116 -3.35 -13.26 -3.60
N PRO A 117 -4.02 -14.39 -3.26
CA PRO A 117 -5.03 -14.94 -4.15
C PRO A 117 -6.15 -13.93 -4.41
N ILE A 118 -6.48 -13.06 -3.44
CA ILE A 118 -7.46 -11.99 -3.60
C ILE A 118 -6.98 -10.97 -4.64
N VAL A 119 -5.71 -10.56 -4.57
CA VAL A 119 -5.13 -9.61 -5.52
C VAL A 119 -5.02 -10.20 -6.92
N VAL A 120 -4.59 -11.45 -7.04
CA VAL A 120 -4.52 -12.18 -8.32
C VAL A 120 -5.92 -12.35 -8.92
N GLU A 121 -6.92 -12.70 -8.11
CA GLU A 121 -8.30 -12.80 -8.55
C GLU A 121 -8.85 -11.43 -8.96
N ALA A 122 -8.49 -10.34 -8.27
CA ALA A 122 -8.89 -8.99 -8.67
C ALA A 122 -8.30 -8.61 -10.04
N ILE A 123 -7.03 -8.92 -10.29
CA ILE A 123 -6.38 -8.72 -11.59
C ILE A 123 -7.10 -9.53 -12.68
N LYS A 124 -7.45 -10.79 -12.38
CA LYS A 124 -8.17 -11.67 -13.29
C LYS A 124 -9.56 -11.13 -13.61
N VAL A 125 -10.34 -10.74 -12.59
CA VAL A 125 -11.67 -10.12 -12.75
C VAL A 125 -11.58 -8.87 -13.63
N LEU A 126 -10.61 -7.98 -13.39
CA LEU A 126 -10.40 -6.80 -14.24
C LEU A 126 -10.17 -7.20 -15.71
N LYS A 127 -9.35 -8.21 -15.97
CA LYS A 127 -9.04 -8.67 -17.34
C LYS A 127 -10.22 -9.36 -18.01
N GLU A 128 -10.83 -10.32 -17.33
CA GLU A 128 -11.81 -11.26 -17.91
C GLU A 128 -13.23 -10.69 -17.91
N GLU A 129 -13.65 -10.05 -16.81
CA GLU A 129 -15.02 -9.54 -16.67
C GLU A 129 -15.16 -8.09 -17.15
N TYR A 130 -14.13 -7.27 -16.93
CA TYR A 130 -14.14 -5.84 -17.29
C TYR A 130 -13.37 -5.54 -18.58
N GLY A 131 -12.79 -6.55 -19.24
CA GLY A 131 -12.08 -6.41 -20.52
C GLY A 131 -10.81 -5.54 -20.45
N VAL A 132 -10.25 -5.34 -19.25
CA VAL A 132 -9.09 -4.48 -19.03
C VAL A 132 -7.83 -5.14 -19.58
N LYS A 133 -7.02 -4.38 -20.31
CA LYS A 133 -5.71 -4.83 -20.83
C LYS A 133 -4.54 -4.16 -20.11
N LYS A 134 -4.75 -2.96 -19.58
CA LYS A 134 -3.74 -2.15 -18.90
C LYS A 134 -4.14 -1.94 -17.45
N ILE A 135 -3.34 -2.48 -16.53
CA ILE A 135 -3.60 -2.37 -15.09
C ILE A 135 -2.48 -1.58 -14.45
N GLY A 136 -2.82 -0.41 -13.92
CA GLY A 136 -2.01 0.27 -12.93
C GLY A 136 -2.42 -0.16 -11.53
N ALA A 137 -1.55 -0.02 -10.55
CA ALA A 137 -1.90 -0.28 -9.16
C ALA A 137 -1.47 0.86 -8.25
N VAL A 138 -2.35 1.22 -7.32
CA VAL A 138 -2.06 2.14 -6.23
C VAL A 138 -2.05 1.40 -4.91
N GLY A 139 -1.06 1.68 -4.06
CA GLY A 139 -0.96 1.08 -2.74
C GLY A 139 -0.78 2.13 -1.64
N TYR A 140 -1.57 2.02 -0.58
CA TYR A 140 -1.52 2.94 0.56
C TYR A 140 -1.18 2.19 1.85
N CYS A 141 -0.12 2.57 2.56
CA CYS A 141 0.32 1.88 3.80
C CYS A 141 0.42 0.36 3.60
N PHE A 142 -0.58 -0.42 4.06
CA PHE A 142 -0.68 -1.87 3.86
C PHE A 142 -0.84 -2.23 2.38
N GLY A 143 -1.58 -1.45 1.61
CA GLY A 143 -1.72 -1.69 0.19
C GLY A 143 -0.43 -1.40 -0.59
N GLY A 144 0.46 -0.57 -0.04
CA GLY A 144 1.82 -0.35 -0.57
C GLY A 144 2.83 -1.43 -0.14
N LYS A 145 2.41 -2.39 0.69
CA LYS A 145 3.27 -3.34 1.43
C LYS A 145 4.04 -4.30 0.55
N VAL A 146 5.26 -4.60 1.00
CA VAL A 146 6.13 -5.75 0.70
C VAL A 146 7.10 -6.02 1.90
N LEU A 147 6.96 -7.12 2.70
CA LEU A 147 7.50 -7.23 4.10
C LEU A 147 8.92 -7.82 4.36
N PHE A 148 9.61 -7.40 5.47
CA PHE A 148 10.81 -8.02 6.14
C PHE A 148 10.73 -8.04 7.70
N PRO A 149 11.69 -8.70 8.41
CA PRO A 149 11.61 -9.07 9.82
C PRO A 149 11.91 -7.94 10.81
N LEU A 150 11.31 -8.06 12.00
CA LEU A 150 11.51 -7.18 13.16
C LEU A 150 12.95 -7.29 13.73
N PRO A 151 13.56 -6.19 14.23
CA PRO A 151 14.65 -6.31 15.19
C PRO A 151 14.09 -6.88 16.51
N SER A 152 14.85 -7.78 17.13
CA SER A 152 14.50 -8.36 18.44
C SER A 152 14.40 -7.28 19.52
N PRO A 153 13.54 -7.46 20.55
CA PRO A 153 13.60 -6.61 21.73
C PRO A 153 14.94 -6.85 22.43
N SER A 154 15.73 -5.79 22.62
CA SER A 154 16.87 -5.83 23.52
C SER A 154 16.36 -6.08 24.94
N PRO A 155 16.74 -7.18 25.61
CA PRO A 155 16.49 -7.30 27.03
C PRO A 155 17.36 -6.28 27.76
N SER A 156 16.73 -5.48 28.61
CA SER A 156 17.37 -4.64 29.60
C SER A 156 18.46 -5.38 30.40
N SER A 157 19.73 -5.00 30.27
CA SER A 157 20.72 -4.98 31.36
C SER A 157 22.13 -4.51 30.92
N PRO A 158 22.98 -4.04 31.86
CA PRO A 158 23.97 -2.99 31.64
C PRO A 158 25.21 -3.46 30.88
N ALA A 159 25.97 -2.49 30.36
CA ALA A 159 27.12 -2.65 29.49
C ALA A 159 28.16 -3.70 29.95
N PRO A 160 28.75 -4.44 29.01
CA PRO A 160 30.12 -4.92 29.14
C PRO A 160 31.03 -4.40 28.01
N LEU A 161 32.28 -4.17 28.39
CA LEU A 161 33.39 -3.80 27.53
C LEU A 161 33.87 -5.02 26.72
N ASN A 162 34.13 -4.80 25.43
CA ASN A 162 34.91 -5.59 24.45
C ASN A 162 34.12 -6.37 23.36
N PRO A 163 34.62 -6.37 22.10
CA PRO A 163 33.92 -6.97 20.96
C PRO A 163 34.26 -8.46 20.76
N VAL A 164 33.27 -9.25 20.35
CA VAL A 164 33.42 -10.64 19.88
C VAL A 164 32.85 -10.76 18.45
N PRO A 165 33.53 -11.41 17.49
CA PRO A 165 33.07 -11.53 16.10
C PRO A 165 31.91 -12.54 15.95
N PRO A 166 31.09 -12.44 14.87
CA PRO A 166 29.83 -13.15 14.78
C PRO A 166 30.00 -14.65 14.48
N SER A 167 29.41 -15.49 15.33
CA SER A 167 29.30 -16.93 15.15
C SER A 167 27.92 -17.33 14.61
N ASN A 168 27.95 -18.20 13.60
CA ASN A 168 26.84 -18.92 12.97
C ASN A 168 25.74 -19.40 13.94
N LEU A 169 24.49 -19.04 13.64
CA LEU A 169 23.29 -19.76 14.12
C LEU A 169 22.35 -20.01 12.92
N PRO A 170 21.71 -21.19 12.84
CA PRO A 170 20.96 -21.61 11.67
C PRO A 170 19.57 -20.98 11.61
N TYR A 171 19.23 -20.46 10.43
CA TYR A 171 17.88 -20.04 10.03
C TYR A 171 17.01 -21.27 9.77
N THR A 172 16.25 -21.74 10.77
CA THR A 172 15.15 -22.69 10.52
C THR A 172 14.01 -22.41 11.49
N ASN A 173 12.80 -22.17 10.95
CA ASN A 173 11.47 -22.16 11.62
C ASN A 173 10.75 -20.81 11.81
N LEU A 174 10.83 -19.87 10.86
CA LEU A 174 9.83 -18.80 10.73
C LEU A 174 9.14 -18.91 9.37
N PRO A 175 7.80 -18.88 9.30
CA PRO A 175 7.10 -18.82 8.01
C PRO A 175 7.45 -17.50 7.29
N PRO A 176 7.67 -17.52 5.96
CA PRO A 176 8.16 -16.35 5.21
C PRO A 176 7.07 -15.26 5.09
N PRO A 177 7.34 -13.97 5.35
CA PRO A 177 6.37 -12.86 5.19
C PRO A 177 6.25 -12.23 3.77
N GLN A 178 5.33 -11.26 3.59
CA GLN A 178 4.18 -11.35 2.66
C GLN A 178 3.62 -9.95 2.22
N GLN A 179 3.24 -9.71 0.94
CA GLN A 179 3.52 -8.48 0.11
C GLN A 179 2.38 -8.15 -0.93
N TYR A 180 2.18 -6.96 -1.57
CA TYR A 180 1.18 -6.74 -2.68
C TYR A 180 1.53 -5.85 -3.95
N VAL A 181 1.64 -4.50 -4.00
CA VAL A 181 1.78 -3.78 -5.32
C VAL A 181 3.06 -4.14 -6.11
N VAL A 182 4.24 -3.93 -5.52
CA VAL A 182 5.56 -4.03 -6.19
C VAL A 182 5.86 -5.44 -6.72
N ARG A 183 5.27 -6.46 -6.11
CA ARG A 183 5.43 -7.86 -6.50
C ARG A 183 4.42 -8.39 -7.52
N HIS A 184 3.24 -7.76 -7.62
CA HIS A 184 2.16 -8.22 -8.49
C HIS A 184 2.33 -7.64 -9.91
N TYR A 185 3.43 -6.92 -10.16
CA TYR A 185 3.95 -6.66 -11.50
C TYR A 185 4.05 -7.95 -12.32
N LYS A 186 4.53 -9.05 -11.72
CA LYS A 186 4.60 -10.36 -12.40
C LYS A 186 3.22 -10.95 -12.78
N ASP A 187 2.15 -10.52 -12.09
CA ASP A 187 0.80 -11.04 -12.26
C ASP A 187 -0.04 -10.18 -13.23
N GLY A 188 0.51 -9.04 -13.69
CA GLY A 188 -0.08 -8.22 -14.76
C GLY A 188 -0.21 -6.74 -14.46
N ILE A 189 0.29 -6.25 -13.32
CA ILE A 189 0.45 -4.81 -13.08
C ILE A 189 1.55 -4.27 -14.01
N GLN A 190 1.28 -3.15 -14.68
CA GLN A 190 2.21 -2.51 -15.62
C GLN A 190 2.86 -1.26 -15.04
N VAL A 191 2.12 -0.52 -14.20
CA VAL A 191 2.56 0.74 -13.59
C VAL A 191 2.12 0.77 -12.14
N GLY A 192 3.01 1.20 -11.25
CA GLY A 192 2.78 1.23 -9.82
C GLY A 192 2.90 2.63 -9.26
N PHE A 193 2.07 2.92 -8.27
CA PHE A 193 2.19 4.08 -7.39
C PHE A 193 2.00 3.63 -5.95
N VAL A 194 2.84 4.10 -5.04
CA VAL A 194 2.68 3.85 -3.60
C VAL A 194 2.77 5.14 -2.81
N ALA A 195 1.89 5.31 -1.83
CA ALA A 195 1.92 6.43 -0.90
C ALA A 195 2.16 5.94 0.53
N HIS A 196 3.10 6.62 1.21
CA HIS A 196 3.57 6.30 2.56
C HIS A 196 3.71 4.77 2.75
N PRO A 197 4.57 4.12 1.94
CA PRO A 197 4.63 2.66 1.90
C PRO A 197 5.18 2.11 3.22
N SER A 198 4.56 1.06 3.72
CA SER A 198 5.02 0.32 4.90
C SER A 198 5.59 -1.01 4.48
N PHE A 199 6.75 -1.35 5.03
CA PHE A 199 7.58 -2.46 4.60
C PHE A 199 7.83 -2.48 3.08
N VAL A 200 9.02 -2.10 2.62
CA VAL A 200 9.45 -2.24 1.22
C VAL A 200 10.81 -2.91 1.25
N GLU A 201 10.96 -3.96 0.46
CA GLU A 201 12.16 -4.78 0.46
C GLU A 201 13.01 -4.63 -0.77
N GLU A 202 14.31 -4.80 -0.57
CA GLU A 202 15.30 -4.34 -1.52
C GLU A 202 15.30 -5.18 -2.79
N ASP A 203 15.15 -6.50 -2.63
CA ASP A 203 15.07 -7.46 -3.72
C ASP A 203 13.76 -7.31 -4.52
N GLU A 204 12.65 -7.07 -3.85
CA GLU A 204 11.37 -6.84 -4.51
C GLU A 204 11.28 -5.49 -5.21
N LEU A 205 11.84 -4.45 -4.61
CA LEU A 205 11.98 -3.16 -5.28
C LEU A 205 12.92 -3.26 -6.49
N ALA A 206 13.95 -4.12 -6.43
CA ALA A 206 14.82 -4.41 -7.56
C ALA A 206 14.14 -5.27 -8.64
N ALA A 207 13.13 -6.07 -8.28
CA ALA A 207 12.45 -7.01 -9.16
C ALA A 207 11.23 -6.43 -9.88
N ILE A 208 10.91 -5.15 -9.70
CA ILE A 208 9.85 -4.50 -10.48
C ILE A 208 10.13 -4.61 -11.98
N THR A 209 9.07 -4.73 -12.77
CA THR A 209 9.17 -4.87 -14.23
C THR A 209 8.58 -3.69 -14.99
N GLY A 210 8.11 -2.66 -14.29
CA GLY A 210 7.55 -1.46 -14.87
C GLY A 210 7.70 -0.21 -13.99
N PRO A 211 7.24 0.96 -14.48
CA PRO A 211 7.45 2.24 -13.81
C PRO A 211 6.84 2.29 -12.40
N LEU A 212 7.55 2.87 -11.43
CA LEU A 212 7.10 3.02 -10.04
C LEU A 212 7.24 4.48 -9.53
N SER A 213 6.15 5.03 -8.96
CA SER A 213 6.17 6.33 -8.28
C SER A 213 5.87 6.20 -6.79
N ILE A 214 6.62 6.94 -5.97
CA ILE A 214 6.54 6.89 -4.50
C ILE A 214 6.22 8.29 -3.95
N ALA A 215 5.12 8.40 -3.20
CA ALA A 215 4.76 9.59 -2.42
C ALA A 215 5.17 9.39 -0.96
N ALA A 216 6.29 9.98 -0.55
CA ALA A 216 6.88 9.82 0.77
C ALA A 216 6.52 10.97 1.73
N ALA A 217 6.28 10.64 2.99
CA ALA A 217 6.08 11.62 4.05
C ALA A 217 7.40 11.96 4.77
N GLU A 218 7.63 13.24 5.06
CA GLU A 218 8.85 13.72 5.72
C GLU A 218 9.07 13.07 7.08
N THR A 219 8.07 13.14 7.96
CA THR A 219 8.19 12.69 9.36
C THR A 219 7.78 11.24 9.54
N ASP A 220 7.77 10.47 8.45
CA ASP A 220 7.36 9.07 8.46
C ASP A 220 8.43 8.21 9.15
N GLN A 221 8.11 7.75 10.36
CA GLN A 221 8.92 6.77 11.08
C GLN A 221 8.90 5.40 10.40
N ILE A 222 7.96 5.16 9.48
CA ILE A 222 7.90 3.96 8.67
C ILE A 222 8.82 4.08 7.47
N PHE A 223 8.76 5.15 6.70
CA PHE A 223 9.65 5.33 5.55
C PHE A 223 10.65 6.49 5.78
N PRO A 224 11.63 6.33 6.70
CA PRO A 224 12.56 7.39 7.07
C PRO A 224 13.58 7.69 5.97
N ALA A 225 14.28 8.82 6.09
CA ALA A 225 15.22 9.32 5.08
C ALA A 225 16.26 8.29 4.61
N GLU A 226 16.88 7.56 5.53
CA GLU A 226 17.83 6.48 5.22
C GLU A 226 17.24 5.49 4.22
N LYS A 227 16.02 5.04 4.50
CA LYS A 227 15.34 4.03 3.72
C LYS A 227 14.84 4.57 2.37
N ARG A 228 14.44 5.85 2.33
CA ARG A 228 14.13 6.56 1.07
C ARG A 228 15.34 6.64 0.14
N HIS A 229 16.51 7.01 0.67
CA HIS A 229 17.75 7.04 -0.11
C HIS A 229 18.16 5.64 -0.59
N LYS A 230 17.96 4.62 0.24
CA LYS A 230 18.20 3.24 -0.16
C LYS A 230 17.29 2.82 -1.32
N SER A 231 16.00 3.16 -1.27
CA SER A 231 15.07 2.93 -2.39
C SER A 231 15.53 3.62 -3.68
N GLU A 232 16.00 4.86 -3.60
CA GLU A 232 16.52 5.60 -4.75
C GLU A 232 17.69 4.88 -5.43
N VAL A 233 18.64 4.36 -4.63
CA VAL A 233 19.78 3.57 -5.14
C VAL A 233 19.29 2.33 -5.89
N ILE A 234 18.37 1.58 -5.29
CA ILE A 234 17.84 0.34 -5.89
C ILE A 234 17.07 0.63 -7.18
N LEU A 235 16.18 1.62 -7.15
CA LEU A 235 15.36 1.97 -8.30
C LEU A 235 16.20 2.45 -9.49
N LYS A 236 17.29 3.16 -9.24
CA LYS A 236 18.24 3.55 -10.27
C LYS A 236 18.88 2.35 -10.98
N ASP A 237 19.04 1.23 -10.28
CA ASP A 237 19.64 0.02 -10.84
C ASP A 237 18.66 -0.79 -11.69
N THR A 238 17.35 -0.66 -11.45
CA THR A 238 16.30 -1.32 -12.27
C THR A 238 16.27 -0.85 -13.73
N LYS A 239 16.81 0.35 -14.02
CA LYS A 239 16.71 1.04 -15.33
C LYS A 239 15.27 1.31 -15.78
N LEU A 240 14.30 1.20 -14.89
CA LEU A 240 12.91 1.57 -15.13
C LEU A 240 12.66 3.02 -14.72
N PRO A 241 11.67 3.71 -15.32
CA PRO A 241 11.27 5.02 -14.85
C PRO A 241 10.80 4.96 -13.40
N TYR A 242 11.33 5.84 -12.55
CA TYR A 242 10.87 5.99 -11.19
C TYR A 242 10.75 7.46 -10.78
N GLN A 243 9.87 7.72 -9.82
CA GLN A 243 9.69 9.04 -9.21
C GLN A 243 9.58 8.87 -7.69
N ILE A 244 10.25 9.73 -6.93
CA ILE A 244 10.06 9.82 -5.48
C ILE A 244 9.84 11.29 -5.13
N ASN A 245 8.66 11.61 -4.59
CA ASN A 245 8.37 12.93 -4.05
C ASN A 245 8.35 12.86 -2.52
N LEU A 246 9.00 13.83 -1.87
CA LEU A 246 8.95 14.02 -0.43
C LEU A 246 8.01 15.17 -0.08
N TYR A 247 6.99 14.89 0.72
CA TYR A 247 6.03 15.88 1.21
C TYR A 247 6.39 16.28 2.65
N SER A 248 6.65 17.56 2.87
CA SER A 248 7.01 18.12 4.18
C SER A 248 5.80 18.35 5.09
N GLY A 249 6.03 18.33 6.40
CA GLY A 249 5.01 18.59 7.41
C GLY A 249 3.93 17.52 7.53
N VAL A 250 4.14 16.35 6.93
CA VAL A 250 3.20 15.23 6.97
C VAL A 250 3.85 13.94 7.43
N SER A 251 3.02 13.08 8.03
CA SER A 251 3.40 11.79 8.58
C SER A 251 2.82 10.62 7.79
N HIS A 252 3.08 9.42 8.28
CA HIS A 252 2.46 8.20 7.76
C HIS A 252 0.93 8.32 7.63
N GLY A 253 0.37 7.81 6.53
CA GLY A 253 -1.06 7.87 6.25
C GLY A 253 -1.55 9.17 5.61
N PHE A 254 -0.69 10.16 5.35
CA PHE A 254 -1.13 11.48 4.87
C PHE A 254 -1.96 11.46 3.59
N ALA A 255 -1.76 10.49 2.69
CA ALA A 255 -2.48 10.45 1.42
C ALA A 255 -3.93 9.92 1.57
N VAL A 256 -4.26 9.28 2.70
CA VAL A 256 -5.60 8.67 2.92
C VAL A 256 -6.27 9.19 4.17
N ARG A 257 -5.54 9.39 5.27
CA ARG A 257 -6.05 9.56 6.63
C ARG A 257 -5.83 10.95 7.22
N CYS A 258 -5.32 11.90 6.43
CA CYS A 258 -4.95 13.22 6.93
C CYS A 258 -6.16 14.08 7.33
N ASP A 259 -5.90 15.04 8.22
CA ASP A 259 -6.85 16.10 8.56
C ASP A 259 -6.93 17.10 7.41
N LEU A 260 -8.13 17.25 6.83
CA LEU A 260 -8.35 18.17 5.70
C LEU A 260 -8.52 19.64 6.15
N SER A 261 -8.70 19.90 7.45
CA SER A 261 -8.75 21.26 7.99
C SER A 261 -7.35 21.86 8.14
N ASP A 262 -6.33 21.02 8.27
CA ASP A 262 -4.92 21.39 8.23
C ASP A 262 -4.49 21.61 6.76
N LYS A 263 -4.06 22.83 6.45
CA LYS A 263 -3.70 23.24 5.08
C LYS A 263 -2.49 22.47 4.52
N VAL A 264 -1.52 22.12 5.36
CA VAL A 264 -0.30 21.41 4.94
C VAL A 264 -0.65 19.97 4.59
N GLN A 265 -1.42 19.33 5.47
CA GLN A 265 -1.89 17.96 5.28
C GLN A 265 -2.80 17.83 4.06
N LYS A 266 -3.77 18.75 3.92
CA LYS A 266 -4.66 18.81 2.76
C LYS A 266 -3.87 18.96 1.46
N TRP A 267 -2.96 19.94 1.40
CA TRP A 267 -2.15 20.17 0.20
C TRP A 267 -1.32 18.93 -0.15
N ALA A 268 -0.63 18.33 0.81
CA ALA A 268 0.20 17.15 0.58
C ALA A 268 -0.62 15.96 0.06
N LYS A 269 -1.82 15.72 0.63
CA LYS A 269 -2.74 14.70 0.14
C LYS A 269 -3.14 14.94 -1.31
N GLU A 270 -3.59 16.15 -1.63
CA GLU A 270 -4.03 16.52 -2.97
C GLU A 270 -2.87 16.38 -3.98
N GLN A 271 -1.67 16.80 -3.60
CA GLN A 271 -0.50 16.67 -4.48
C GLN A 271 -0.02 15.22 -4.63
N ALA A 272 -0.14 14.37 -3.62
CA ALA A 272 0.15 12.94 -3.76
C ALA A 272 -0.85 12.25 -4.70
N PHE A 273 -2.13 12.65 -4.66
CA PHE A 273 -3.12 12.18 -5.62
C PHE A 273 -2.81 12.67 -7.05
N ASN A 274 -2.47 13.95 -7.21
CA ASN A 274 -2.08 14.50 -8.51
C ASN A 274 -0.82 13.83 -9.07
N GLN A 275 0.16 13.49 -8.21
CA GLN A 275 1.32 12.70 -8.58
C GLN A 275 0.90 11.33 -9.15
N ALA A 276 -0.03 10.63 -8.49
CA ALA A 276 -0.52 9.34 -8.96
C ALA A 276 -1.19 9.45 -10.34
N VAL A 277 -2.10 10.40 -10.52
CA VAL A 277 -2.80 10.61 -11.80
C VAL A 277 -1.80 10.96 -12.91
N ALA A 278 -0.93 11.94 -12.69
CA ALA A 278 0.07 12.32 -13.69
C ALA A 278 1.02 11.16 -14.04
N TRP A 279 1.34 10.30 -13.06
CA TRP A 279 2.17 9.12 -13.27
C TRP A 279 1.47 8.08 -14.16
N PHE A 280 0.19 7.80 -13.91
CA PHE A 280 -0.57 6.87 -14.74
C PHE A 280 -0.86 7.43 -16.14
N ASP A 281 -1.15 8.73 -16.25
CA ASP A 281 -1.34 9.38 -17.55
C ASP A 281 -0.09 9.25 -18.42
N GLN A 282 1.10 9.34 -17.82
CA GLN A 282 2.37 9.25 -18.53
C GLN A 282 2.78 7.82 -18.90
N HIS A 283 2.47 6.84 -18.05
CA HIS A 283 3.07 5.50 -18.14
C HIS A 283 2.08 4.38 -18.43
N LEU A 284 0.79 4.58 -18.18
CA LEU A 284 -0.25 3.57 -18.31
C LEU A 284 -1.21 3.84 -19.49
N VAL A 285 -1.50 5.10 -19.78
CA VAL A 285 -2.49 5.51 -20.81
C VAL A 285 -1.85 5.64 -22.19
#